data_AF-A0A963LP43-F1
#
_entry.id   AF-A0A963LP43-F1
#
_cell.length_a   1.000
_cell.length_b   1.000
_cell.length_c   1.000
_cell.angle_alpha   90.00
_cell.angle_beta   90.00
_cell.angle_gamma   90.00
#
_symmetry.space_group_name_H-M   'P 1'
#
loop_
_entity.id
_entity.type
_entity.pdbx_description
1 polymer ?
#
loop_
_entity_poly.entity_id
_entity_poly.type
_entity_poly.pdbx_seq_one_letter_code
_entity_poly.pdbx_strand_id
1 'polypeptide(L)'
;VHLAGHSQDPALGDALWIDSHDAAVAPAVWALYQRLIARTGPKPTLIERDGNVPAFAELLQEQELAAAVLYGQKTDSMHETEVLA
;
A
#
# COMPACT_ATOMS: atom_id res chain seq x y z
N VAL A 1 5.53 2.65 8.19
CA VAL A 1 5.99 2.05 6.93
C VAL A 1 5.87 3.11 5.88
N HIS A 2 6.98 3.38 5.20
CA HIS A 2 7.03 4.27 4.06
C HIS A 2 6.76 3.46 2.79
N LEU A 3 5.85 3.94 1.94
CA LEU A 3 5.56 3.37 0.63
C LEU A 3 5.67 4.49 -0.41
N ALA A 4 6.44 4.26 -1.45
CA ALA A 4 6.59 5.22 -2.54
C ALA A 4 6.91 4.50 -3.86
N GLY A 5 6.72 5.21 -4.96
CA GLY A 5 7.20 4.80 -6.26
C GLY A 5 8.71 4.94 -6.36
N HIS A 6 9.32 4.13 -7.21
CA HIS A 6 10.74 4.14 -7.49
C HIS A 6 11.01 4.14 -8.99
N SER A 7 12.21 4.54 -9.36
CA SER A 7 12.70 4.53 -10.73
C SER A 7 14.10 3.92 -10.80
N GLN A 8 14.51 3.52 -12.00
CA GLN A 8 15.87 3.07 -12.25
C GLN A 8 16.76 4.27 -12.54
N ASP A 9 18.03 4.18 -12.17
CA ASP A 9 19.03 5.12 -12.65
C ASP A 9 19.13 5.05 -14.19
N PRO A 10 19.09 6.18 -14.91
CA PRO A 10 19.11 6.17 -16.38
C PRO A 10 20.39 5.59 -17.00
N ALA A 11 21.52 5.60 -16.29
CA ALA A 11 22.80 5.08 -16.77
C ALA A 11 23.06 3.64 -16.32
N LEU A 12 22.61 3.27 -15.12
CA LEU A 12 22.90 1.97 -14.50
C LEU A 12 21.74 0.97 -14.56
N GLY A 13 20.51 1.41 -14.89
CA GLY A 13 19.34 0.56 -15.06
C GLY A 13 19.05 -0.29 -13.81
N ASP A 14 18.82 -1.58 -13.99
CA ASP A 14 18.51 -2.54 -12.92
C ASP A 14 19.59 -2.67 -11.83
N ALA A 15 20.80 -2.17 -12.08
CA ALA A 15 21.86 -2.19 -11.08
C ALA A 15 21.66 -1.15 -9.97
N LEU A 16 20.81 -0.13 -10.19
CA LEU A 16 20.54 0.91 -9.21
C LEU A 16 19.08 1.40 -9.28
N TRP A 17 18.37 1.27 -8.17
CA TRP A 17 17.00 1.75 -7.99
C TRP A 17 16.96 2.91 -7.00
N ILE A 18 16.17 3.93 -7.32
CA ILE A 18 16.02 5.17 -6.57
C ILE A 18 14.60 5.25 -6.03
N ASP A 19 14.46 5.52 -4.73
CA ASP A 19 13.17 5.86 -4.11
C ASP A 19 12.76 7.28 -4.52
N SER A 20 12.26 7.42 -5.75
CA SER A 20 12.09 8.70 -6.42
C SER A 20 10.78 9.40 -6.08
N HIS A 21 9.81 8.69 -5.49
CA HIS A 21 8.49 9.19 -5.10
C HIS A 21 7.65 9.78 -6.25
N ASP A 22 8.09 9.58 -7.50
CA ASP A 22 7.55 10.20 -8.71
C ASP A 22 6.64 9.28 -9.54
N ALA A 23 6.45 8.06 -9.06
CA ALA A 23 5.60 7.05 -9.66
C ALA A 23 4.63 6.45 -8.64
N ALA A 24 3.64 5.70 -9.12
CA ALA A 24 2.80 4.87 -8.27
C ALA A 24 3.64 3.77 -7.57
N VAL A 25 3.19 3.33 -6.40
CA VAL A 25 3.83 2.23 -5.67
C VAL A 25 3.74 0.95 -6.51
N ALA A 26 4.89 0.34 -6.80
CA ALA A 26 4.95 -0.83 -7.66
C ALA A 26 4.25 -2.07 -7.06
N PRO A 27 3.68 -2.97 -7.88
CA PRO A 27 3.03 -4.20 -7.39
C PRO A 27 3.90 -5.07 -6.47
N ALA A 28 5.20 -5.16 -6.74
CA ALA A 28 6.14 -5.90 -5.90
C ALA A 28 6.27 -5.30 -4.49
N VAL A 29 6.25 -3.97 -4.38
CA VAL A 29 6.28 -3.26 -3.08
C VAL A 29 4.99 -3.50 -2.30
N TRP A 30 3.84 -3.50 -2.97
CA TRP A 30 2.56 -3.87 -2.35
C TRP A 30 2.56 -5.30 -1.79
N ALA A 31 3.11 -6.26 -2.52
CA ALA A 31 3.25 -7.64 -2.05
C ALA A 31 4.15 -7.74 -0.80
N LEU A 32 5.26 -6.99 -0.77
CA LEU A 32 6.13 -6.89 0.41
C LEU A 32 5.41 -6.25 1.60
N TYR A 33 4.64 -5.19 1.37
CA TYR A 33 3.85 -4.52 2.39
C TYR A 33 2.80 -5.44 3.01
N GLN A 34 2.04 -6.18 2.18
CA GLN A 34 1.09 -7.20 2.65
C GLN A 34 1.77 -8.25 3.53
N ARG A 35 2.92 -8.78 3.09
CA ARG A 35 3.70 -9.76 3.85
C ARG A 35 4.22 -9.18 5.17
N LEU A 36 4.62 -7.92 5.19
CA LEU A 36 5.08 -7.22 6.39
C LEU A 36 3.94 -7.11 7.40
N ILE A 37 2.79 -6.54 7.01
CA ILE A 37 1.64 -6.33 7.89
C ILE A 37 1.10 -7.65 8.42
N ALA A 38 1.00 -8.70 7.58
CA ALA A 38 0.59 -10.03 8.02
C ALA A 38 1.48 -10.61 9.14
N ARG A 39 2.77 -10.24 9.18
CA ARG A 39 3.72 -10.74 10.19
C ARG A 39 3.82 -9.84 11.42
N THR A 40 3.69 -8.52 11.26
CA THR A 40 3.96 -7.55 12.32
C THR A 40 2.70 -6.98 12.95
N GLY A 41 1.53 -7.29 12.39
CA GLY A 41 0.29 -6.56 12.61
C GLY A 41 0.33 -5.15 11.97
N PRO A 42 -0.75 -4.38 12.14
CA PRO A 42 -0.87 -3.03 11.58
C PRO A 42 0.24 -2.09 12.08
N LYS A 43 0.78 -1.28 11.18
CA LYS A 43 1.76 -0.22 11.49
C LYS A 43 1.35 1.09 10.82
N PRO A 44 1.58 2.26 11.45
CA PRO A 44 1.37 3.55 10.80
C PRO A 44 2.05 3.56 9.44
N THR A 45 1.30 3.89 8.39
CA THR A 45 1.76 3.79 7.00
C THR A 45 1.52 5.12 6.30
N LEU A 46 2.55 5.59 5.62
CA LEU A 46 2.55 6.80 4.81
C LEU A 46 2.84 6.39 3.37
N ILE A 47 2.03 6.89 2.44
CA ILE A 47 2.34 6.86 1.01
C ILE A 47 2.90 8.23 0.65
N GLU A 48 4.10 8.26 0.08
CA GLU A 48 4.77 9.51 -0.29
C GLU A 48 4.75 9.71 -1.81
N ARG A 49 4.23 10.87 -2.23
CA ARG A 49 4.10 11.30 -3.63
C ARG A 49 4.39 12.81 -3.70
N ASP A 50 5.65 13.17 -3.89
CA ASP A 50 6.12 14.57 -4.00
C ASP A 50 6.78 14.88 -5.36
N GLY A 51 7.11 13.85 -6.16
CA GLY A 51 7.47 13.97 -7.57
C GLY A 51 6.31 13.64 -8.52
N ASN A 52 6.25 14.30 -9.68
CA ASN A 52 5.25 14.06 -10.74
C ASN A 52 3.85 13.71 -10.19
N VAL A 53 3.31 14.62 -9.38
CA VAL A 53 2.13 14.36 -8.55
C VAL A 53 0.91 14.12 -9.45
N PRO A 54 0.18 13.00 -9.29
CA PRO A 54 -0.91 12.63 -10.18
C PRO A 54 -2.20 13.33 -9.77
N ALA A 55 -3.31 13.00 -10.42
CA ALA A 55 -4.61 13.49 -9.98
C ALA A 55 -4.92 12.98 -8.57
N PHE A 56 -5.65 13.80 -7.78
CA PHE A 56 -6.00 13.44 -6.40
C PHE A 56 -6.74 12.10 -6.27
N ALA A 57 -7.55 11.74 -7.27
CA ALA A 57 -8.25 10.45 -7.28
C ALA A 57 -7.30 9.25 -7.31
N GLU A 58 -6.15 9.35 -7.97
CA GLU A 58 -5.14 8.29 -8.00
C GLU A 58 -4.43 8.16 -6.64
N LEU A 59 -4.12 9.30 -6.01
CA LEU A 59 -3.57 9.31 -4.65
C LEU A 59 -4.54 8.66 -3.64
N LEU A 60 -5.84 8.92 -3.80
CA LEU A 60 -6.85 8.31 -2.95
C LEU A 60 -6.95 6.80 -3.16
N GLN A 61 -6.85 6.32 -4.41
CA GLN A 61 -6.82 4.88 -4.69
C GLN A 61 -5.63 4.18 -4.03
N GLU A 62 -4.43 4.76 -4.09
CA GLU A 62 -3.26 4.19 -3.40
C GLU A 62 -3.47 4.15 -1.89
N GLN A 63 -4.05 5.21 -1.31
CA GLN A 63 -4.40 5.27 0.11
C GLN A 63 -5.41 4.19 0.50
N GLU A 64 -6.46 3.97 -0.31
CA GLU A 64 -7.46 2.94 -0.09
C GLU A 64 -6.86 1.54 -0.13
N LEU A 65 -5.95 1.27 -1.08
CA LEU A 65 -5.21 0.01 -1.14
C LEU A 65 -4.37 -0.23 0.12
N ALA A 66 -3.64 0.80 0.58
CA ALA A 66 -2.88 0.69 1.82
C ALA A 66 -3.78 0.45 3.04
N ALA A 67 -4.93 1.11 3.11
CA ALA A 67 -5.91 0.93 4.18
C ALA A 67 -6.50 -0.49 4.19
N ALA A 68 -6.83 -1.04 3.02
CA ALA A 68 -7.36 -2.40 2.88
C ALA A 68 -6.36 -3.46 3.39
N VAL A 69 -5.07 -3.27 3.11
CA VAL A 69 -4.01 -4.14 3.64
C VAL A 69 -3.81 -3.91 5.14
N LEU A 70 -3.82 -2.65 5.60
CA LEU A 70 -3.50 -2.28 6.98
C LEU A 70 -4.52 -2.80 7.99
N TYR A 71 -5.81 -2.69 7.67
CA TYR A 71 -6.89 -3.08 8.58
C TYR A 71 -7.40 -4.50 8.34
N GLY A 72 -6.92 -5.14 7.26
CA GLY A 72 -7.51 -6.37 6.73
C GLY A 72 -8.92 -6.12 6.18
N GLN A 73 -9.40 -6.99 5.31
CA GLN A 73 -10.84 -7.08 5.05
C GLN A 73 -11.47 -7.48 6.38
N LYS A 74 -12.27 -6.61 7.01
CA LYS A 74 -13.19 -7.07 8.07
C LYS A 74 -14.03 -8.16 7.42
N THR A 75 -13.77 -9.43 7.76
CA THR A 75 -14.79 -10.46 7.61
C THR A 75 -15.92 -10.00 8.51
N ASP A 76 -16.97 -9.44 7.92
CA ASP A 76 -18.20 -9.12 8.62
C ASP A 76 -18.77 -10.47 9.06
N SER A 77 -18.36 -10.93 10.25
CA SER A 77 -18.91 -12.12 10.85
C SER A 77 -20.34 -11.78 11.26
N MET A 78 -21.26 -12.04 10.34
CA MET A 78 -22.70 -12.05 10.55
C MET A 78 -22.98 -12.65 11.93
N HIS A 79 -23.45 -11.83 12.86
CA HIS A 79 -24.11 -12.33 14.06
C HIS A 79 -25.49 -12.83 13.62
N GLU A 80 -25.59 -14.12 13.32
CA GLU A 80 -26.88 -14.83 13.41
C GLU A 80 -27.29 -14.84 14.87
N THR A 81 -28.13 -13.88 15.24
CA THR A 81 -28.82 -13.90 16.53
C THR A 81 -29.93 -14.94 16.44
N GLU A 82 -29.60 -16.19 16.75
CA GLU A 82 -30.59 -17.22 17.05
C GLU A 82 -31.08 -16.99 18.50
N VAL A 83 -32.28 -16.44 18.67
CA VAL A 83 -33.01 -16.47 19.95
C VAL A 83 -34.41 -17.02 19.69
N LEU A 84 -34.49 -18.34 19.87
CA LEU A 84 -35.52 -19.14 20.54
C LEU A 84 -36.96 -18.57 20.54
N ALA A 85 -37.83 -19.26 19.79
CA ALA A 85 -39.26 -19.38 20.07
C ALA A 85 -39.51 -20.55 21.04
#